data_AF-A0A9X1NE50-F1
#
_entry.id   AF-A0A9X1NE50-F1
#
_cell.length_a   1.000
_cell.length_b   1.000
_cell.length_c   1.000
_cell.angle_alpha   90.00
_cell.angle_beta   90.00
_cell.angle_gamma   90.00
#
_symmetry.space_group_name_H-M   'P 1'
#
loop_
_entity.id
_entity.type
_entity.pdbx_description
1 polymer ?
#
loop_
_entity_poly.entity_id
_entity_poly.type
_entity_poly.pdbx_seq_one_letter_code
_entity_poly.pdbx_strand_id
1 'polypeptide(L)'
;MPESPQPAESDLHSLVQRMEQLRKDFHQQLVEPRQYWQLHYGPVRIRRRLSSRTVTSTFLSFWLLTLAAGLAAIFFDSTQELGIALVVAAVFTAGSFLIQLWTAQIEVEHSLYSQLSDARQREMLETYAKEMNAIAARIAALDPQYEL
;
A
#
# COMPACT_ATOMS: atom_id res chain seq x y z
N MET A 1 24.29 -40.69 13.17
CA MET A 1 23.04 -40.98 12.43
C MET A 1 22.05 -39.91 12.83
N PRO A 2 21.59 -39.05 11.91
CA PRO A 2 20.54 -38.09 12.25
C PRO A 2 19.26 -38.87 12.57
N GLU A 3 18.69 -38.67 13.76
CA GLU A 3 17.35 -39.13 14.09
C GLU A 3 16.39 -38.59 13.02
N SER A 4 15.63 -39.50 12.41
CA SER A 4 14.53 -39.13 11.52
C SER A 4 13.63 -38.15 12.28
N PRO A 5 13.31 -36.96 11.73
CA PRO A 5 12.43 -36.02 12.41
C PRO A 5 11.13 -36.74 12.78
N GLN A 6 10.70 -36.57 14.03
CA GLN A 6 9.47 -37.17 14.51
C GLN A 6 8.30 -36.67 13.63
N PRO A 7 7.34 -37.54 13.29
CA PRO A 7 6.26 -37.21 12.34
C PRO A 7 5.49 -35.93 12.71
N ALA A 8 5.42 -35.59 14.01
CA ALA A 8 4.77 -34.38 14.51
C ALA A 8 5.47 -33.07 14.08
N GLU A 9 6.81 -33.04 13.96
CA GLU A 9 7.54 -31.83 13.55
C GLU A 9 7.36 -31.54 12.04
N SER A 10 7.34 -32.60 11.23
CA SER A 10 7.08 -32.49 9.78
C SER A 10 5.68 -31.94 9.50
N ASP A 11 4.69 -32.38 10.27
CA ASP A 11 3.30 -31.94 10.10
C ASP A 11 3.12 -30.47 10.51
N LEU A 12 3.72 -30.04 11.62
CA LEU A 12 3.70 -28.63 12.06
C LEU A 12 4.30 -27.70 11.00
N HIS A 13 5.47 -28.06 10.45
CA HIS A 13 6.13 -27.23 9.44
C HIS A 13 5.28 -27.07 8.17
N SER A 14 4.59 -28.14 7.76
CA SER A 14 3.69 -28.10 6.60
C SER A 14 2.47 -27.19 6.83
N LEU A 15 1.93 -27.16 8.06
CA LEU A 15 0.80 -26.30 8.43
C LEU A 15 1.19 -24.83 8.47
N VAL A 16 2.36 -24.51 9.02
CA VAL A 16 2.89 -23.14 9.03
C VAL A 16 3.14 -22.63 7.60
N GLN A 17 3.78 -23.45 6.75
CA GLN A 17 3.99 -23.10 5.34
C GLN A 17 2.66 -22.89 4.60
N ARG A 18 1.66 -23.74 4.86
CA ARG A 18 0.33 -23.58 4.27
C ARG A 18 -0.34 -22.28 4.70
N MET A 19 -0.21 -21.89 5.96
CA MET A 19 -0.74 -20.64 6.48
C MET A 19 -0.05 -19.41 5.86
N GLU A 20 1.28 -19.45 5.70
CA GLU A 20 2.01 -18.40 4.99
C GLU A 20 1.59 -18.28 3.52
N GLN A 21 1.38 -19.42 2.85
CA GLN A 21 0.98 -19.44 1.46
C GLN A 21 -0.43 -18.89 1.28
N LEU A 22 -1.38 -19.27 2.14
CA LEU A 22 -2.71 -18.69 2.18
C LEU A 22 -2.66 -17.17 2.38
N ARG A 23 -1.79 -16.68 3.29
CA ARG A 23 -1.61 -15.25 3.54
C ARG A 23 -1.03 -14.52 2.32
N LYS A 24 -0.09 -15.13 1.61
CA LYS A 24 0.47 -14.59 0.36
C LYS A 24 -0.59 -14.53 -0.73
N ASP A 25 -1.34 -15.62 -0.94
CA ASP A 25 -2.41 -15.69 -1.95
C ASP A 25 -3.50 -14.65 -1.67
N PHE A 26 -3.88 -14.50 -0.39
CA PHE A 26 -4.80 -13.45 0.05
C PHE A 26 -4.30 -12.05 -0.28
N HIS A 27 -3.04 -11.76 0.05
CA HIS A 27 -2.43 -10.45 -0.23
C HIS A 27 -2.32 -10.19 -1.74
N GLN A 28 -1.95 -11.22 -2.50
CA GLN A 28 -1.79 -11.12 -3.95
C GLN A 28 -3.13 -10.90 -4.67
N GLN A 29 -4.19 -11.56 -4.20
CA GLN A 29 -5.52 -11.45 -4.82
C GLN A 29 -6.26 -10.17 -4.42
N LEU A 30 -6.06 -9.66 -3.20
CA LEU A 30 -6.84 -8.53 -2.68
C LEU A 30 -6.08 -7.20 -2.69
N VAL A 31 -4.75 -7.20 -2.56
CA VAL A 31 -3.95 -5.98 -2.38
C VAL A 31 -3.17 -5.60 -3.65
N GLU A 32 -2.57 -6.57 -4.33
CA GLU A 32 -1.75 -6.31 -5.53
C GLU A 32 -2.49 -5.82 -6.80
N PRO A 33 -3.78 -6.10 -7.06
CA PRO A 33 -4.39 -5.69 -8.33
C PRO A 33 -4.53 -4.18 -8.53
N ARG A 34 -4.31 -3.35 -7.49
CA ARG A 34 -4.73 -1.94 -7.47
C ARG A 34 -3.63 -0.89 -7.36
N GLN A 35 -2.34 -1.25 -7.30
CA GLN A 35 -1.25 -0.27 -7.36
C GLN A 35 -0.96 0.27 -8.78
N TYR A 36 -1.97 0.36 -9.65
CA TYR A 36 -1.81 0.85 -11.01
C TYR A 36 -2.55 2.17 -11.19
N TRP A 37 -1.79 3.27 -11.24
CA TRP A 37 -2.30 4.54 -11.75
C TRP A 37 -2.54 4.39 -13.26
N GLN A 38 -3.79 4.20 -13.66
CA GLN A 38 -4.17 4.23 -15.07
C GLN A 38 -4.58 5.65 -15.45
N LEU A 39 -3.60 6.51 -15.71
CA LEU A 39 -3.86 7.82 -16.29
C LEU A 39 -4.32 7.67 -17.74
N HIS A 40 -5.58 8.04 -17.99
CA HIS A 40 -6.16 8.12 -19.32
C HIS A 40 -6.10 9.57 -19.80
N TYR A 41 -5.27 9.85 -20.80
CA TYR A 41 -5.21 11.16 -21.45
C TYR A 41 -5.51 10.98 -22.95
N GLY A 42 -6.79 10.99 -23.32
CA GLY A 42 -7.24 10.74 -24.70
C GLY A 42 -6.94 9.31 -25.18
N PRO A 43 -6.58 9.09 -26.46
CA PRO A 43 -6.29 7.76 -27.00
C PRO A 43 -4.97 7.17 -26.48
N VAL A 44 -4.15 7.96 -25.77
CA VAL A 44 -2.86 7.53 -25.25
C VAL A 44 -3.05 6.90 -23.87
N ARG A 45 -2.90 5.57 -23.81
CA ARG A 45 -2.86 4.81 -22.55
C ARG A 45 -1.43 4.76 -22.04
N ILE A 46 -1.09 5.63 -21.09
CA ILE A 46 0.20 5.53 -20.39
C ILE A 46 0.08 4.43 -19.34
N ARG A 47 0.32 3.17 -19.76
CA ARG A 47 0.50 2.02 -18.86
C ARG A 47 1.95 1.97 -18.37
N ARG A 48 2.44 3.01 -17.71
CA ARG A 48 3.69 2.91 -16.96
C ARG A 48 3.37 2.61 -15.50
N ARG A 49 4.04 1.59 -14.95
CA ARG A 49 4.12 1.35 -13.50
C ARG A 49 4.92 2.50 -12.87
N LEU A 50 4.33 3.67 -12.80
CA LEU A 50 4.83 4.73 -11.94
C LEU A 50 4.52 4.29 -10.52
N SER A 51 5.55 3.81 -9.83
CA SER A 51 5.43 3.55 -8.40
C SER A 51 4.93 4.84 -7.74
N SER A 52 3.86 4.75 -6.96
CA SER A 52 3.33 5.89 -6.19
C SER A 52 4.45 6.56 -5.40
N ARG A 53 5.41 5.76 -4.90
CA ARG A 53 6.61 6.25 -4.21
C ARG A 53 7.46 7.18 -5.07
N THR A 54 7.62 6.89 -6.36
CA THR A 54 8.39 7.74 -7.30
C THR A 54 7.67 9.05 -7.58
N VAL A 55 6.35 9.02 -7.82
CA VAL A 55 5.57 10.25 -8.07
C VAL A 55 5.61 11.16 -6.85
N THR A 56 5.34 10.61 -5.66
CA THR A 56 5.38 11.35 -4.40
C THR A 56 6.79 11.91 -4.13
N SER A 57 7.84 11.12 -4.36
CA SER A 57 9.22 11.58 -4.16
C SER A 57 9.58 12.72 -5.11
N THR A 58 9.25 12.62 -6.40
CA THR A 58 9.55 13.67 -7.38
C THR A 58 8.80 14.96 -7.06
N PHE A 59 7.51 14.84 -6.71
CA PHE A 59 6.70 15.99 -6.31
C PHE A 59 7.27 16.67 -5.07
N LEU A 60 7.61 15.90 -4.03
CA LEU A 60 8.16 16.43 -2.77
C LEU A 60 9.50 17.14 -3.02
N SER A 61 10.38 16.55 -3.82
CA SER A 61 11.67 17.18 -4.19
C SER A 61 11.47 18.49 -4.94
N PHE A 62 10.57 18.51 -5.94
CA PHE A 62 10.26 19.73 -6.68
C PHE A 62 9.68 20.82 -5.78
N TRP A 63 8.76 20.45 -4.88
CA TRP A 63 8.17 21.36 -3.91
C TRP A 63 9.22 21.96 -2.96
N LEU A 64 10.09 21.13 -2.38
CA LEU A 64 11.18 21.58 -1.51
C LEU A 64 12.15 22.52 -2.23
N LEU A 65 12.52 22.19 -3.47
CA LEU A 65 13.40 23.05 -4.28
C LEU A 65 12.76 24.41 -4.58
N THR A 66 11.46 24.43 -4.90
CA THR A 66 10.72 25.67 -5.18
C THR A 66 10.61 26.54 -3.94
N LEU A 67 10.32 25.94 -2.79
CA LEU A 67 10.26 26.63 -1.51
C LEU A 67 11.62 27.21 -1.12
N ALA A 68 12.69 26.42 -1.26
CA ALA A 68 14.06 26.86 -0.95
C ALA A 68 14.50 28.00 -1.88
N ALA A 69 14.22 27.91 -3.18
CA ALA A 69 14.52 28.97 -4.14
C ALA A 69 13.74 30.26 -3.84
N GLY A 70 12.45 30.14 -3.48
CA GLY A 70 11.63 31.28 -3.08
C GLY A 70 12.16 31.96 -1.82
N LEU A 71 12.51 31.18 -0.78
CA LEU A 71 13.14 31.70 0.43
C LEU A 71 14.48 32.37 0.15
N ALA A 72 15.32 31.79 -0.70
CA ALA A 72 16.59 32.38 -1.10
C ALA A 72 16.39 33.73 -1.83
N ALA A 73 15.41 33.81 -2.74
CA ALA A 73 15.10 35.03 -3.49
C ALA A 73 14.60 36.19 -2.59
N ILE A 74 13.94 35.89 -1.47
CA ILE A 74 13.49 36.94 -0.52
C ILE A 74 14.66 37.73 0.08
N PHE A 75 15.85 37.15 0.17
CA PHE A 75 17.04 37.84 0.70
C PHE A 75 17.71 38.80 -0.30
N PHE A 76 17.23 38.87 -1.55
CA PHE A 76 17.74 39.78 -2.56
C PHE A 76 16.66 40.80 -2.95
N ASP A 77 16.93 42.10 -2.73
CA ASP A 77 15.96 43.18 -2.95
C ASP A 77 15.34 43.18 -4.36
N SER A 78 16.12 42.82 -5.39
CA SER A 78 15.64 42.80 -6.78
C SER A 78 14.72 41.63 -7.12
N THR A 79 14.67 40.58 -6.31
CA THR A 79 13.87 39.37 -6.56
C THR A 79 12.92 39.04 -5.40
N GLN A 80 12.73 39.96 -4.46
CA GLN A 80 11.90 39.74 -3.28
C GLN A 80 10.44 39.41 -3.63
N GLU A 81 9.83 40.16 -4.56
CA GLU A 81 8.45 39.90 -5.01
C GLU A 81 8.29 38.52 -5.65
N LEU A 82 9.28 38.12 -6.47
CA LEU A 82 9.34 36.79 -7.06
C LEU A 82 9.48 35.70 -6.00
N GLY A 83 10.32 35.94 -4.98
CA GLY A 83 10.50 35.03 -3.86
C GLY A 83 9.20 34.79 -3.08
N ILE A 84 8.47 35.86 -2.77
CA ILE A 84 7.16 35.78 -2.12
C ILE A 84 6.17 34.98 -2.99
N ALA A 85 6.11 35.28 -4.30
CA ALA A 85 5.23 34.56 -5.22
C ALA A 85 5.55 33.05 -5.28
N LEU A 86 6.83 32.67 -5.29
CA LEU A 86 7.26 31.27 -5.27
C LEU A 86 6.86 30.56 -3.97
N VAL A 87 7.02 31.21 -2.82
CA VAL A 87 6.62 30.64 -1.52
C VAL A 87 5.10 30.44 -1.48
N VAL A 88 4.32 31.43 -1.90
CA VAL A 88 2.85 31.32 -1.97
C VAL A 88 2.43 30.19 -2.90
N ALA A 89 3.04 30.10 -4.09
CA ALA A 89 2.78 29.03 -5.04
C ALA A 89 3.13 27.65 -4.45
N ALA A 90 4.25 27.54 -3.73
CA ALA A 90 4.65 26.30 -3.07
C ALA A 90 3.64 25.87 -2.00
N VAL A 91 3.19 26.78 -1.13
CA VAL A 91 2.17 26.48 -0.10
C VAL A 91 0.86 26.04 -0.74
N PHE A 92 0.40 26.74 -1.77
CA PHE A 92 -0.82 26.39 -2.48
C PHE A 92 -0.72 25.00 -3.14
N THR A 93 0.42 24.72 -3.78
CA THR A 93 0.69 23.43 -4.43
C THR A 93 0.72 22.28 -3.41
N ALA A 94 1.28 22.48 -2.22
CA ALA A 94 1.22 21.48 -1.14
C ALA A 94 -0.22 21.22 -0.68
N GLY A 95 -1.03 22.28 -0.48
CA GLY A 95 -2.43 22.13 -0.10
C GLY A 95 -3.24 21.34 -1.14
N SER A 96 -3.09 21.69 -2.42
CA SER A 96 -3.71 20.97 -3.53
C SER A 96 -3.32 19.49 -3.56
N PHE A 97 -2.03 19.19 -3.38
CA PHE A 97 -1.53 17.82 -3.38
C PHE A 97 -2.10 16.99 -2.21
N LEU A 98 -2.22 17.56 -1.01
CA LEU A 98 -2.82 16.87 0.13
C LEU A 98 -4.28 16.49 -0.16
N ILE A 99 -5.06 17.38 -0.77
CA ILE A 99 -6.45 17.11 -1.16
C ILE A 99 -6.50 15.99 -2.20
N GLN A 100 -5.62 16.02 -3.20
CA GLN A 100 -5.54 14.97 -4.22
C GLN A 100 -5.16 13.61 -3.61
N LEU A 101 -4.19 13.60 -2.69
CA LEU A 101 -3.76 12.40 -1.99
C LEU A 101 -4.90 11.81 -1.14
N TRP A 102 -5.61 12.67 -0.39
CA TRP A 102 -6.79 12.29 0.38
C TRP A 102 -7.90 11.72 -0.51
N THR A 103 -8.15 12.35 -1.65
CA THR A 103 -9.15 11.88 -2.62
C THR A 103 -8.79 10.51 -3.18
N ALA A 104 -7.52 10.30 -3.54
CA ALA A 104 -7.02 9.01 -3.98
C ALA A 104 -7.17 7.93 -2.90
N GLN A 105 -6.90 8.29 -1.63
CA GLN A 105 -7.07 7.37 -0.50
C GLN A 105 -8.54 6.99 -0.28
N ILE A 106 -9.45 7.97 -0.30
CA ILE A 106 -10.89 7.73 -0.21
C ILE A 106 -11.37 6.85 -1.36
N GLU A 107 -10.87 7.07 -2.58
CA GLU A 107 -11.25 6.25 -3.73
C GLU A 107 -10.79 4.81 -3.55
N VAL A 108 -9.57 4.59 -3.04
CA VAL A 108 -9.09 3.26 -2.69
C VAL A 108 -9.98 2.63 -1.61
N GLU A 109 -10.27 3.33 -0.52
CA GLU A 109 -11.15 2.82 0.55
C GLU A 109 -12.55 2.51 0.03
N HIS A 110 -13.17 3.40 -0.73
CA HIS A 110 -14.49 3.18 -1.30
C HIS A 110 -14.49 1.99 -2.25
N SER A 111 -13.42 1.83 -3.03
CA SER A 111 -13.26 0.69 -3.93
C SER A 111 -13.05 -0.63 -3.18
N LEU A 112 -12.48 -0.60 -1.96
CA LEU A 112 -12.36 -1.74 -1.06
C LEU A 112 -13.70 -2.04 -0.38
N TYR A 113 -14.43 -1.02 0.06
CA TYR A 113 -15.77 -1.16 0.62
C TYR A 113 -16.76 -1.75 -0.37
N SER A 114 -16.75 -1.29 -1.62
CA SER A 114 -17.63 -1.82 -2.67
C SER A 114 -17.30 -3.27 -3.00
N GLN A 115 -16.01 -3.62 -3.02
CA GLN A 115 -15.54 -5.00 -3.14
C GLN A 115 -16.02 -5.87 -1.96
N LEU A 116 -15.80 -5.42 -0.72
CA LEU A 116 -16.27 -6.11 0.48
C LEU A 116 -17.80 -6.19 0.57
N SER A 117 -18.53 -5.29 -0.08
CA SER A 117 -19.99 -5.35 -0.17
C SER A 117 -20.49 -6.42 -1.14
N ASP A 118 -19.62 -6.90 -2.04
CA ASP A 118 -19.97 -7.92 -3.01
C ASP A 118 -20.06 -9.29 -2.31
N ALA A 119 -21.25 -9.90 -2.35
CA ALA A 119 -21.58 -11.09 -1.58
C ALA A 119 -20.61 -12.26 -1.85
N ARG A 120 -20.09 -12.34 -3.08
CA ARG A 120 -19.12 -13.36 -3.50
C ARG A 120 -17.76 -13.21 -2.82
N GLN A 121 -17.30 -11.98 -2.61
CA GLN A 121 -16.05 -11.75 -1.88
C GLN A 121 -16.19 -11.99 -0.39
N ARG A 122 -17.36 -11.70 0.20
CA ARG A 122 -17.66 -12.06 1.59
C ARG A 122 -17.60 -13.56 1.81
N GLU A 123 -18.22 -14.34 0.93
CA GLU A 123 -18.16 -15.81 1.01
C GLU A 123 -16.72 -16.34 0.90
N MET A 124 -15.92 -15.75 0.00
CA MET A 124 -14.50 -16.08 -0.12
C MET A 124 -13.70 -15.72 1.15
N LEU A 125 -13.95 -14.55 1.74
CA LEU A 125 -13.33 -14.10 2.99
C LEU A 125 -13.71 -15.00 4.17
N GLU A 126 -14.99 -15.37 4.29
CA GLU A 126 -15.45 -16.31 5.31
C GLU A 126 -14.81 -17.68 5.15
N THR A 127 -14.63 -18.15 3.91
CA THR A 127 -13.96 -19.43 3.62
C THR A 127 -12.49 -19.37 4.07
N TYR A 128 -11.77 -18.32 3.71
CA TYR A 128 -10.38 -18.12 4.14
C TYR A 128 -10.25 -17.99 5.66
N ALA A 129 -11.14 -17.25 6.32
CA ALA A 129 -11.14 -17.12 7.77
C ALA A 129 -11.39 -18.47 8.47
N LYS A 130 -12.32 -19.28 7.95
CA LYS A 130 -12.58 -20.64 8.45
C LYS A 130 -11.36 -21.54 8.28
N GLU A 131 -10.71 -21.51 7.12
CA GLU A 131 -9.49 -22.31 6.88
C GLU A 131 -8.34 -21.88 7.79
N MET A 132 -8.10 -20.58 7.95
CA MET A 132 -7.07 -20.07 8.86
C MET A 132 -7.32 -20.48 10.31
N ASN A 133 -8.56 -20.34 10.80
CA ASN A 133 -8.93 -20.75 12.14
C ASN A 133 -8.77 -22.26 12.34
N ALA A 134 -9.10 -23.07 11.33
CA ALA A 134 -8.92 -24.52 11.40
C ALA A 134 -7.43 -24.92 11.45
N ILE A 135 -6.57 -24.23 10.69
CA ILE A 135 -5.12 -24.44 10.72
C ILE A 135 -4.55 -23.99 12.08
N ALA A 136 -4.92 -22.81 12.57
CA ALA A 136 -4.49 -22.30 13.87
C ALA A 136 -4.90 -23.24 15.03
N ALA A 137 -6.14 -23.74 15.01
CA ALA A 137 -6.61 -24.69 16.01
C ALA A 137 -5.82 -26.03 15.96
N ARG A 138 -5.43 -26.50 14.77
CA ARG A 138 -4.58 -27.69 14.62
C ARG A 138 -3.16 -27.46 15.14
N ILE A 139 -2.57 -26.30 14.86
CA ILE A 139 -1.26 -25.92 15.39
C ILE A 139 -1.29 -25.89 16.92
N ALA A 140 -2.29 -25.22 17.50
CA ALA A 140 -2.46 -25.14 18.97
C ALA A 140 -2.67 -26.51 19.63
N ALA A 141 -3.30 -27.47 18.92
CA ALA A 141 -3.47 -28.84 19.40
C ALA A 141 -2.18 -29.68 19.32
N LEU A 142 -1.30 -29.38 18.36
CA LEU A 142 -0.03 -30.08 18.17
C LEU A 142 1.08 -29.53 19.08
N ASP A 143 1.07 -28.22 19.34
CA ASP A 143 2.04 -27.57 20.20
C ASP A 143 1.37 -26.47 21.05
N PRO A 144 1.09 -26.73 22.34
CA PRO A 144 0.50 -25.75 23.26
C PRO A 144 1.41 -24.54 23.53
N GLN A 145 2.70 -24.63 23.23
CA GLN A 145 3.65 -23.52 23.43
C GLN A 145 3.69 -22.56 22.22
N TYR A 146 3.04 -22.92 21.12
CA TYR A 146 2.96 -22.11 19.91
C TYR A 146 1.79 -21.12 20.01
N GLU A 147 1.92 -20.07 20.82
CA GLU A 147 1.02 -18.93 20.80
C GLU A 147 1.34 -18.04 19.58
N LEU A 148 0.36 -17.89 18.68
CA LEU A 148 0.41 -17.08 17.45
C LEU A 148 0.23 -15.58 17.70
#